data_AF-A0A516RF83-F1
#
_entry.id   AF-A0A516RF83-F1
#
_cell.length_a   1.000
_cell.length_b   1.000
_cell.length_c   1.000
_cell.angle_alpha   90.00
_cell.angle_beta   90.00
_cell.angle_gamma   90.00
#
_symmetry.space_group_name_H-M   'P 1'
#
loop_
_entity.id
_entity.type
_entity.pdbx_description
1 polymer ?
#
loop_
_entity_poly.entity_id
_entity_poly.type
_entity_poly.pdbx_seq_one_letter_code
_entity_poly.pdbx_strand_id
1 'polypeptide(L)'
;MSFTSFNPLSLPDIRTNDITLIQRDGLWAGNDYMGGRTVALSLEVQAVNAEEFGAAVNLITQAFSPAIDGEARLSFQIPGLCNGRSAYINVRTRRRSAPLDASFARLSCAFEIELFATDPIVYASEESAATLRNGVPARFSVDGSRPVTPTITYSSVSDPKVLNALTGESVGATLAPGEHFLELSDPGAGAAASALIKFRDTWV
;
A
#
# COMPACT_ATOMS: atom_id res chain seq x y z
N MET A 1 16.13 -18.22 7.29
CA MET A 1 16.15 -17.21 6.21
C MET A 1 16.21 -15.85 6.86
N SER A 2 17.29 -15.11 6.64
CA SER A 2 17.43 -13.73 7.11
C SER A 2 17.26 -12.80 5.91
N PHE A 3 16.58 -11.67 6.10
CA PHE A 3 16.44 -10.64 5.06
C PHE A 3 17.54 -9.61 5.26
N THR A 4 18.32 -9.34 4.21
CA THR A 4 19.46 -8.42 4.30
C THR A 4 19.07 -7.01 3.88
N SER A 5 18.16 -6.88 2.90
CA SER A 5 17.57 -5.59 2.53
C SER A 5 16.22 -5.75 1.84
N PHE A 6 15.33 -4.80 2.12
CA PHE A 6 14.02 -4.65 1.49
C PHE A 6 13.76 -3.16 1.26
N ASN A 7 13.63 -2.75 0.00
CA ASN A 7 13.38 -1.35 -0.34
C ASN A 7 12.03 -1.19 -1.06
N PRO A 8 10.93 -1.08 -0.30
CA PRO A 8 9.63 -0.77 -0.85
C PRO A 8 9.36 0.74 -0.87
N LEU A 9 10.25 1.60 -0.36
CA LEU A 9 10.00 3.04 -0.14
C LEU A 9 10.51 3.94 -1.25
N SER A 10 11.27 3.40 -2.21
CA SER A 10 11.67 4.17 -3.39
C SER A 10 10.42 4.61 -4.14
N LEU A 11 10.37 5.91 -4.50
CA LEU A 11 9.33 6.42 -5.38
C LEU A 11 9.29 5.59 -6.67
N PRO A 12 8.10 5.20 -7.13
CA PRO A 12 7.93 4.59 -8.44
C PRO A 12 8.45 5.52 -9.54
N ASP A 13 8.73 4.95 -10.71
CA ASP A 13 9.06 5.74 -11.89
C ASP A 13 7.93 6.74 -12.18
N ILE A 14 8.26 7.98 -12.55
CA ILE A 14 7.26 9.03 -12.78
C ILE A 14 7.26 9.37 -14.26
N ARG A 15 6.10 9.21 -14.89
CA ARG A 15 5.85 9.68 -16.25
C ARG A 15 5.31 11.09 -16.16
N THR A 16 6.15 12.06 -16.48
CA THR A 16 5.77 13.47 -16.55
C THR A 16 5.12 13.80 -17.89
N ASN A 17 4.19 14.76 -17.87
CA ASN A 17 3.54 15.31 -19.05
C ASN A 17 3.78 16.83 -19.16
N ASP A 18 4.95 17.27 -18.73
CA ASP A 18 5.36 18.67 -18.80
C ASP A 18 5.46 19.15 -20.26
N ILE A 19 4.90 20.33 -20.53
CA ILE A 19 4.86 20.93 -21.86
C ILE A 19 5.96 21.99 -21.95
N THR A 20 6.79 21.90 -22.99
CA THR A 20 7.84 22.90 -23.24
C THR A 20 7.25 24.22 -23.74
N LEU A 21 7.72 25.33 -23.18
CA LEU A 21 7.31 26.66 -23.61
C LEU A 21 8.14 27.08 -24.84
N ILE A 22 7.47 27.51 -25.92
CA ILE A 22 8.11 27.76 -27.23
C ILE A 22 8.97 29.04 -27.25
N GLN A 23 8.63 30.04 -26.44
CA GLN A 23 9.24 31.38 -26.48
C GLN A 23 9.80 31.86 -25.13
N ARG A 24 9.82 31.01 -24.11
CA ARG A 24 10.30 31.34 -22.76
C ARG A 24 11.00 30.14 -22.15
N ASP A 25 11.97 30.41 -21.29
CA ASP A 25 12.59 29.35 -20.50
C ASP A 25 11.56 28.75 -19.52
N GLY A 26 11.63 27.43 -19.34
CA GLY A 26 10.79 26.68 -18.42
C GLY A 26 9.77 25.75 -19.07
N LEU A 27 8.97 25.12 -18.22
CA LEU A 27 7.97 24.12 -18.56
C LEU A 27 6.62 24.53 -17.95
N TRP A 28 5.53 24.19 -18.62
CA TRP A 28 4.22 24.15 -17.98
C TRP A 28 4.07 22.79 -17.30
N ALA A 29 3.93 22.81 -15.96
CA ALA A 29 3.68 21.63 -15.15
C ALA A 29 2.45 20.86 -15.64
N GLY A 30 2.67 19.64 -16.13
CA GLY A 30 1.64 18.70 -16.50
C GLY A 30 1.13 17.88 -15.31
N ASN A 31 0.29 16.90 -15.61
CA ASN A 31 -0.05 15.87 -14.62
C ASN A 31 1.01 14.78 -14.64
N ASP A 32 1.58 14.49 -13.48
CA ASP A 32 2.50 13.38 -13.28
C ASP A 32 1.73 12.09 -12.95
N TYR A 33 2.14 11.00 -13.58
CA TYR A 33 1.57 9.68 -13.34
C TYR A 33 2.65 8.71 -12.87
N MET A 34 2.36 8.01 -11.77
CA MET A 34 3.23 6.95 -11.29
C MET A 34 3.18 5.76 -12.26
N GLY A 35 4.35 5.23 -12.60
CA GLY A 35 4.53 3.95 -13.24
C GLY A 35 4.48 2.80 -12.24
N GLY A 36 4.90 1.62 -12.67
CA GLY A 36 5.03 0.47 -11.78
C GLY A 36 6.16 0.66 -10.77
N ARG A 37 6.11 -0.09 -9.67
CA ARG A 37 7.15 -0.11 -8.64
C ARG A 37 8.01 -1.36 -8.79
N THR A 38 9.32 -1.19 -8.76
CA THR A 38 10.25 -2.31 -8.58
C THR A 38 10.59 -2.43 -7.11
N VAL A 39 10.46 -3.63 -6.56
CA VAL A 39 10.82 -3.96 -5.18
C VAL A 39 12.00 -4.93 -5.22
N ALA A 40 13.14 -4.49 -4.69
CA ALA A 40 14.32 -5.32 -4.55
C ALA A 40 14.28 -6.06 -3.21
N LEU A 41 14.54 -7.37 -3.27
CA LEU A 41 14.56 -8.27 -2.13
C LEU A 41 15.86 -9.07 -2.12
N SER A 42 16.65 -8.90 -1.07
CA SER A 42 17.91 -9.64 -0.88
C SER A 42 17.76 -10.63 0.26
N LEU A 43 17.89 -11.92 -0.03
CA LEU A 43 17.74 -13.03 0.92
C LEU A 43 19.07 -13.73 1.13
N GLU A 44 19.39 -14.07 2.38
CA GLU A 44 20.50 -14.96 2.67
C GLU A 44 19.99 -16.34 3.12
N VAL A 45 20.49 -17.37 2.45
CA VAL A 45 20.19 -18.77 2.72
C VAL A 45 21.45 -19.43 3.25
N GLN A 46 21.35 -19.97 4.45
CA GLN A 46 22.41 -20.76 5.08
C GLN A 46 21.81 -22.08 5.54
N ALA A 47 22.57 -23.15 5.44
CA ALA A 47 22.15 -24.49 5.87
C ALA A 47 23.32 -25.23 6.53
N VAL A 48 23.00 -26.27 7.30
CA VAL A 48 24.02 -27.06 8.01
C VAL A 48 24.54 -28.19 7.14
N ASN A 49 23.71 -28.71 6.23
CA ASN A 49 24.07 -29.81 5.34
C ASN A 49 23.61 -29.56 3.89
N ALA A 50 24.16 -30.33 2.95
CA ALA A 50 23.92 -30.15 1.52
C ALA A 50 22.47 -30.47 1.09
N GLU A 51 21.81 -31.39 1.79
CA GLU A 51 20.43 -31.78 1.48
C GLU A 51 19.44 -30.66 1.84
N GLU A 52 19.56 -30.11 3.04
CA GLU A 52 18.81 -28.94 3.51
C GLU A 52 19.06 -27.73 2.61
N PHE A 53 20.32 -27.49 2.25
CA PHE A 53 20.67 -26.41 1.34
C PHE A 53 19.99 -26.56 -0.03
N GLY A 54 20.06 -27.77 -0.62
CA GLY A 54 19.40 -28.07 -1.89
C GLY A 54 17.88 -27.90 -1.81
N ALA A 55 17.26 -28.35 -0.72
CA ALA A 55 15.83 -28.17 -0.49
C ALA A 55 15.44 -26.69 -0.36
N ALA A 56 16.19 -25.90 0.40
CA ALA A 56 15.93 -24.47 0.58
C ALA A 56 16.08 -23.68 -0.73
N VAL A 57 17.14 -23.95 -1.50
CA VAL A 57 17.37 -23.34 -2.82
C VAL A 57 16.25 -23.69 -3.80
N ASN A 58 15.77 -24.94 -3.78
CA ASN A 58 14.65 -25.37 -4.62
C ASN A 58 13.33 -24.69 -4.24
N LEU A 59 13.04 -24.56 -2.94
CA LEU A 59 11.83 -23.87 -2.45
C LEU A 59 11.82 -22.39 -2.87
N ILE A 60 12.95 -21.69 -2.74
CA ILE A 60 13.07 -20.29 -3.19
C ILE A 60 12.93 -20.21 -4.70
N THR A 61 13.54 -21.14 -5.42
CA THR A 61 13.45 -21.19 -6.88
C THR A 61 12.01 -21.41 -7.36
N GLN A 62 11.25 -22.22 -6.63
CA GLN A 62 9.84 -22.46 -6.90
C GLN A 62 8.96 -21.26 -6.52
N ALA A 63 9.16 -20.69 -5.33
CA ALA A 63 8.39 -19.56 -4.82
C ALA A 63 8.56 -18.29 -5.68
N PHE A 64 9.77 -18.04 -6.16
CA PHE A 64 10.10 -16.92 -7.04
C PHE A 64 10.26 -17.38 -8.49
N SER A 65 9.32 -18.19 -8.95
CA SER A 65 9.18 -18.50 -10.38
C SER A 65 8.59 -17.29 -11.11
N PRO A 66 8.91 -17.10 -12.42
CA PRO A 66 8.28 -16.07 -13.23
C PRO A 66 6.76 -16.25 -13.21
N ALA A 67 6.04 -15.17 -12.91
CA ALA A 67 4.62 -15.28 -12.68
C ALA A 67 3.86 -15.45 -14.01
N ILE A 68 3.29 -16.64 -14.23
CA ILE A 68 2.40 -16.94 -15.35
C ILE A 68 0.96 -16.49 -15.01
N ASP A 69 0.56 -16.63 -13.74
CA ASP A 69 -0.81 -16.44 -13.27
C ASP A 69 -1.12 -15.00 -12.79
N GLY A 70 -0.19 -14.05 -12.94
CA GLY A 70 -0.38 -12.65 -12.58
C GLY A 70 0.39 -12.20 -11.34
N GLU A 71 -0.08 -11.15 -10.67
CA GLU A 71 0.58 -10.60 -9.47
C GLU A 71 0.12 -11.33 -8.21
N ALA A 72 1.07 -11.61 -7.32
CA ALA A 72 0.84 -12.22 -6.02
C ALA A 72 1.03 -11.19 -4.90
N ARG A 73 0.33 -11.40 -3.78
CA ARG A 73 0.42 -10.52 -2.62
C ARG A 73 1.74 -10.76 -1.87
N LEU A 74 2.59 -9.73 -1.79
CA LEU A 74 3.72 -9.67 -0.88
C LEU A 74 3.32 -8.86 0.35
N SER A 75 3.11 -9.55 1.48
CA SER A 75 2.80 -8.93 2.76
C SER A 75 4.06 -8.75 3.61
N PHE A 76 4.16 -7.63 4.31
CA PHE A 76 5.24 -7.35 5.24
C PHE A 76 4.74 -6.52 6.42
N GLN A 77 5.49 -6.56 7.51
CA GLN A 77 5.27 -5.72 8.68
C GLN A 77 6.62 -5.27 9.19
N ILE A 78 6.96 -4.00 8.91
CA ILE A 78 8.27 -3.43 9.21
C ILE A 78 8.05 -2.19 10.07
N PRO A 79 8.61 -2.11 11.28
CA PRO A 79 8.55 -0.91 12.10
C PRO A 79 9.08 0.31 11.33
N GLY A 80 8.33 1.42 11.37
CA GLY A 80 8.67 2.66 10.66
C GLY A 80 8.18 2.72 9.21
N LEU A 81 7.67 1.61 8.65
CA LEU A 81 6.99 1.59 7.36
C LEU A 81 5.47 1.45 7.57
N CYS A 82 4.67 2.24 6.86
CA CYS A 82 3.20 2.21 6.98
C CYS A 82 2.71 2.32 8.45
N ASN A 83 3.36 3.18 9.24
CA ASN A 83 3.15 3.33 10.68
C ASN A 83 3.28 2.02 11.49
N GLY A 84 4.10 1.07 11.03
CA GLY A 84 4.33 -0.22 11.68
C GLY A 84 3.18 -1.24 11.51
N ARG A 85 2.18 -0.92 10.68
CA ARG A 85 1.06 -1.81 10.39
C ARG A 85 1.47 -2.91 9.42
N SER A 86 0.71 -4.01 9.43
CA SER A 86 0.80 -5.01 8.37
C SER A 86 0.34 -4.38 7.06
N ALA A 87 1.18 -4.45 6.04
CA ALA A 87 0.92 -3.89 4.73
C ALA A 87 1.23 -4.91 3.64
N TYR A 88 0.73 -4.65 2.43
CA TYR A 88 1.01 -5.49 1.28
C TYR A 88 1.12 -4.69 -0.01
N ILE A 89 1.82 -5.29 -0.97
CA ILE A 89 1.90 -4.85 -2.35
C ILE A 89 1.68 -6.07 -3.26
N ASN A 90 1.01 -5.88 -4.38
CA ASN A 90 0.84 -6.93 -5.37
C ASN A 90 2.01 -6.88 -6.34
N VAL A 91 2.75 -7.97 -6.45
CA VAL A 91 4.01 -8.04 -7.19
C VAL A 91 4.12 -9.34 -7.97
N ARG A 92 4.93 -9.32 -9.02
CA ARG A 92 5.38 -10.51 -9.74
C ARG A 92 6.90 -10.57 -9.80
N THR A 93 7.45 -11.78 -9.81
CA THR A 93 8.89 -11.98 -9.96
C THR A 93 9.32 -11.62 -11.38
N ARG A 94 10.26 -10.68 -11.51
CA ARG A 94 10.81 -10.25 -12.81
C ARG A 94 12.21 -10.80 -13.04
N ARG A 95 13.03 -10.81 -11.99
CA ARG A 95 14.39 -11.35 -12.03
C ARG A 95 14.69 -12.06 -10.72
N ARG A 96 15.41 -13.17 -10.83
CA ARG A 96 16.05 -13.84 -9.70
C ARG A 96 17.49 -14.10 -10.09
N SER A 97 18.42 -13.78 -9.21
CA SER A 97 19.83 -14.07 -9.37
C SER A 97 20.37 -14.72 -8.10
N ALA A 98 21.11 -15.81 -8.27
CA ALA A 98 21.85 -16.49 -7.22
C ALA A 98 23.24 -16.78 -7.79
N PRO A 99 24.24 -15.90 -7.59
CA PRO A 99 25.58 -16.14 -8.09
C PRO A 99 26.16 -17.39 -7.43
N LEU A 100 26.70 -18.30 -8.24
CA LEU A 100 27.43 -19.46 -7.75
C LEU A 100 28.86 -19.03 -7.43
N ASP A 101 29.13 -18.78 -6.15
CA ASP A 101 30.43 -18.34 -5.65
C ASP A 101 31.05 -19.37 -4.69
N ALA A 102 32.19 -19.02 -4.08
CA ALA A 102 32.83 -19.87 -3.08
C ALA A 102 31.97 -20.05 -1.81
N SER A 103 31.03 -19.15 -1.53
CA SER A 103 30.09 -19.24 -0.42
C SER A 103 29.09 -20.37 -0.65
N PHE A 104 28.71 -20.62 -1.91
CA PHE A 104 27.84 -21.74 -2.27
C PHE A 104 28.44 -23.10 -1.87
N ALA A 105 29.77 -23.26 -2.02
CA ALA A 105 30.49 -24.45 -1.54
C ALA A 105 30.51 -24.57 -0.01
N ARG A 106 30.26 -23.46 0.71
CA ARG A 106 30.11 -23.39 2.17
C ARG A 106 28.65 -23.43 2.62
N LEU A 107 27.72 -23.86 1.76
CA LEU A 107 26.29 -23.96 2.04
C LEU A 107 25.63 -22.61 2.41
N SER A 108 26.17 -21.51 1.86
CA SER A 108 25.60 -20.17 1.97
C SER A 108 25.40 -19.56 0.59
N CYS A 109 24.25 -18.94 0.35
CA CYS A 109 23.96 -18.26 -0.91
C CYS A 109 23.08 -17.03 -0.68
N ALA A 110 23.45 -15.92 -1.32
CA ALA A 110 22.66 -14.71 -1.37
C ALA A 110 21.80 -14.70 -2.65
N PHE A 111 20.50 -14.51 -2.50
CA PHE A 111 19.57 -14.33 -3.60
C PHE A 111 19.23 -12.85 -3.74
N GLU A 112 19.38 -12.35 -4.95
CA GLU A 112 18.89 -11.04 -5.36
C GLU A 112 17.63 -11.24 -6.21
N ILE A 113 16.48 -10.80 -5.69
CA ILE A 113 15.18 -10.97 -6.31
C ILE A 113 14.63 -9.58 -6.63
N GLU A 114 14.26 -9.39 -7.89
CA GLU A 114 13.58 -8.21 -8.38
C GLU A 114 12.11 -8.54 -8.62
N LEU A 115 11.27 -7.88 -7.85
CA LEU A 115 9.82 -7.97 -7.94
C LEU A 115 9.30 -6.70 -8.62
N PHE A 116 8.24 -6.82 -9.41
CA PHE A 116 7.61 -5.70 -10.09
C PHE A 116 6.12 -5.66 -9.76
N ALA A 117 5.65 -4.49 -9.33
CA ALA A 117 4.24 -4.19 -9.10
C ALA A 117 3.73 -3.27 -10.20
N THR A 118 2.66 -3.66 -10.88
CA THR A 118 1.98 -2.83 -11.88
C THR A 118 1.23 -1.69 -11.18
N ASP A 119 0.62 -1.99 -10.03
CA ASP A 119 0.11 -0.97 -9.11
C ASP A 119 1.20 -0.61 -8.10
N PRO A 120 1.74 0.62 -8.13
CA PRO A 120 2.79 1.01 -7.20
C PRO A 120 2.31 1.20 -5.76
N ILE A 121 1.01 1.17 -5.47
CA ILE A 121 0.48 1.52 -4.15
C ILE A 121 0.72 0.40 -3.13
N VAL A 122 1.13 0.79 -1.92
CA VAL A 122 1.20 -0.09 -0.75
C VAL A 122 -0.10 0.04 0.02
N TYR A 123 -0.72 -1.09 0.33
CA TYR A 123 -2.03 -1.16 0.97
C TYR A 123 -1.92 -1.65 2.41
N ALA A 124 -2.71 -1.09 3.32
CA ALA A 124 -2.86 -1.66 4.65
C ALA A 124 -3.54 -3.04 4.54
N SER A 125 -3.02 -4.03 5.26
CA SER A 125 -3.65 -5.36 5.31
C SER A 125 -5.01 -5.32 5.99
N GLU A 126 -5.17 -4.43 6.97
CA GLU A 126 -6.39 -4.26 7.75
C GLU A 126 -7.22 -3.08 7.22
N GLU A 127 -8.55 -3.19 7.38
CA GLU A 127 -9.48 -2.11 7.08
C GLU A 127 -9.73 -1.29 8.35
N SER A 128 -9.60 0.02 8.23
CA SER A 128 -9.92 0.98 9.28
C SER A 128 -11.42 1.28 9.23
N ALA A 129 -12.06 1.42 10.38
CA ALA A 129 -13.50 1.70 10.46
C ALA A 129 -13.82 2.78 11.49
N ALA A 130 -14.77 3.64 11.16
CA ALA A 130 -15.31 4.66 12.05
C ALA A 130 -16.83 4.66 11.99
N THR A 131 -17.48 4.76 13.15
CA THR A 131 -18.94 4.83 13.25
C THR A 131 -19.36 6.25 13.58
N LEU A 132 -20.16 6.85 12.71
CA LEU A 132 -20.84 8.11 12.95
C LEU A 132 -22.25 7.85 13.49
N ARG A 133 -22.71 8.69 14.40
CA ARG A 133 -24.10 8.69 14.88
C ARG A 133 -24.73 10.03 14.58
N ASN A 134 -26.05 10.03 14.38
CA ASN A 134 -26.78 11.26 14.08
C ASN A 134 -26.62 12.29 15.21
N GLY A 135 -26.18 13.51 14.89
CA GLY A 135 -25.99 14.57 15.88
C GLY A 135 -24.75 14.43 16.78
N VAL A 136 -23.90 13.43 16.54
CA VAL A 136 -22.73 13.15 17.38
C VAL A 136 -21.46 13.10 16.52
N PRO A 137 -20.56 14.08 16.66
CA PRO A 137 -19.34 14.10 15.87
C PRO A 137 -18.35 13.03 16.36
N ALA A 138 -17.65 12.41 15.44
CA ALA A 138 -16.60 11.42 15.69
C ALA A 138 -15.28 11.85 15.05
N ARG A 139 -14.18 11.51 15.73
CA ARG A 139 -12.82 11.74 15.23
C ARG A 139 -12.18 10.42 14.81
N PHE A 140 -11.53 10.41 13.65
CA PHE A 140 -10.68 9.32 13.21
C PHE A 140 -9.56 9.85 12.30
N SER A 141 -8.50 9.08 12.11
CA SER A 141 -7.39 9.44 11.23
C SER A 141 -7.36 8.56 9.97
N VAL A 142 -6.92 9.16 8.87
CA VAL A 142 -6.44 8.46 7.68
C VAL A 142 -4.93 8.57 7.70
N ASP A 143 -4.25 7.44 7.87
CA ASP A 143 -2.81 7.37 8.14
C ASP A 143 -1.96 7.20 6.86
N GLY A 144 -2.63 6.99 5.72
CA GLY A 144 -2.00 6.85 4.41
C GLY A 144 -1.31 8.13 3.91
N SER A 145 -0.52 8.03 2.83
CA SER A 145 0.02 9.21 2.12
C SER A 145 -0.83 9.64 0.92
N ARG A 146 -1.88 8.88 0.59
CA ARG A 146 -2.83 9.21 -0.47
C ARG A 146 -4.25 9.38 0.07
N PRO A 147 -5.09 10.17 -0.63
CA PRO A 147 -6.51 10.18 -0.37
C PRO A 147 -7.12 8.79 -0.54
N VAL A 148 -8.05 8.44 0.34
CA VAL A 148 -8.78 7.18 0.31
C VAL A 148 -10.25 7.42 -0.06
N THR A 149 -10.86 6.47 -0.75
CA THR A 149 -12.30 6.48 -1.03
C THR A 149 -12.97 5.51 -0.07
N PRO A 150 -13.63 5.98 1.01
CA PRO A 150 -14.27 5.09 1.96
C PRO A 150 -15.56 4.49 1.39
N THR A 151 -15.90 3.28 1.86
CA THR A 151 -17.25 2.73 1.73
C THR A 151 -18.08 3.17 2.93
N ILE A 152 -19.21 3.84 2.70
CA ILE A 152 -20.10 4.32 3.75
C ILE A 152 -21.40 3.51 3.72
N THR A 153 -21.69 2.83 4.83
CA THR A 153 -22.94 2.07 5.00
C THR A 153 -23.83 2.77 6.02
N TYR A 154 -25.03 3.15 5.60
CA TYR A 154 -25.99 3.81 6.48
C TYR A 154 -26.98 2.82 7.10
N SER A 155 -27.49 3.14 8.29
CA SER A 155 -28.47 2.33 9.00
C SER A 155 -29.48 3.22 9.72
N SER A 156 -30.76 2.91 9.56
CA SER A 156 -31.87 3.66 10.16
C SER A 156 -31.90 5.15 9.77
N VAL A 157 -31.59 5.46 8.51
CA VAL A 157 -31.52 6.82 7.96
C VAL A 157 -32.67 7.11 6.98
N SER A 158 -32.97 8.39 6.77
CA SER A 158 -33.94 8.90 5.79
C SER A 158 -33.28 9.80 4.74
N ASP A 159 -32.58 10.88 5.15
CA ASP A 159 -31.82 11.77 4.25
C ASP A 159 -30.41 12.02 4.82
N PRO A 160 -29.51 11.02 4.73
CA PRO A 160 -28.22 11.08 5.40
C PRO A 160 -27.25 12.03 4.70
N LYS A 161 -26.61 12.90 5.48
CA LYS A 161 -25.47 13.72 5.03
C LYS A 161 -24.30 13.55 5.98
N VAL A 162 -23.11 13.29 5.44
CA VAL A 162 -21.87 13.30 6.23
C VAL A 162 -21.25 14.68 6.11
N LEU A 163 -21.12 15.37 7.25
CA LEU A 163 -20.64 16.73 7.33
C LEU A 163 -19.34 16.77 8.12
N ASN A 164 -18.49 17.75 7.81
CA ASN A 164 -17.40 18.14 8.68
C ASN A 164 -17.99 18.88 9.89
N ALA A 165 -17.77 18.36 11.10
CA ALA A 165 -18.36 18.92 12.31
C ALA A 165 -17.77 20.29 12.73
N LEU A 166 -16.65 20.71 12.14
CA LEU A 166 -16.09 22.05 12.37
C LEU A 166 -16.64 23.10 11.40
N THR A 167 -16.78 22.74 10.12
CA THR A 167 -17.16 23.70 9.06
C THR A 167 -18.62 23.60 8.65
N GLY A 168 -19.30 22.50 8.94
CA GLY A 168 -20.65 22.19 8.47
C GLY A 168 -20.72 21.82 6.98
N GLU A 169 -19.58 21.74 6.30
CA GLU A 169 -19.52 21.42 4.87
C GLU A 169 -19.71 19.93 4.61
N SER A 170 -20.33 19.59 3.49
CA SER A 170 -20.46 18.20 3.04
C SER A 170 -19.10 17.61 2.73
N VAL A 171 -18.84 16.41 3.26
CA VAL A 171 -17.61 15.67 2.97
C VAL A 171 -17.66 15.15 1.53
N GLY A 172 -16.57 15.34 0.79
CA GLY A 172 -16.41 14.81 -0.56
C GLY A 172 -16.31 13.27 -0.59
N ALA A 173 -16.26 12.70 -1.79
CA ALA A 173 -16.15 11.25 -1.98
C ALA A 173 -14.80 10.65 -1.49
N THR A 174 -13.80 11.50 -1.22
CA THR A 174 -12.45 11.09 -0.83
C THR A 174 -12.03 11.76 0.46
N LEU A 175 -11.35 11.02 1.33
CA LEU A 175 -10.74 11.53 2.56
C LEU A 175 -9.23 11.67 2.34
N ALA A 176 -8.71 12.89 2.48
CA ALA A 176 -7.28 13.14 2.44
C ALA A 176 -6.58 12.51 3.66
N PRO A 177 -5.25 12.28 3.62
CA PRO A 177 -4.47 11.96 4.82
C PRO A 177 -4.67 12.98 5.94
N GLY A 178 -4.72 12.51 7.18
CA GLY A 178 -4.83 13.34 8.38
C GLY A 178 -6.04 13.03 9.26
N GLU A 179 -6.24 13.84 10.29
CA GLU A 179 -7.39 13.74 11.17
C GLU A 179 -8.66 14.28 10.51
N HIS A 180 -9.75 13.53 10.66
CA HIS A 180 -11.09 13.92 10.22
C HIS A 180 -12.02 14.02 11.41
N PHE A 181 -12.86 15.05 11.40
CA PHE A 181 -13.89 15.27 12.42
C PHE A 181 -15.24 15.36 11.72
N LEU A 182 -15.94 14.24 11.66
CA LEU A 182 -17.14 14.07 10.85
C LEU A 182 -18.36 13.78 11.71
N GLU A 183 -19.52 14.18 11.22
CA GLU A 183 -20.81 13.95 11.85
C GLU A 183 -21.81 13.47 10.80
N LEU A 184 -22.72 12.58 11.22
CA LEU A 184 -23.90 12.24 10.43
C LEU A 184 -25.00 13.24 10.78
N SER A 185 -25.51 13.93 9.76
CA SER A 185 -26.69 14.78 9.86
C SER A 185 -27.83 14.15 9.07
N ASP A 186 -28.89 13.77 9.77
CA ASP A 186 -30.12 13.29 9.16
C ASP A 186 -31.33 13.89 9.90
N PRO A 187 -31.94 14.98 9.37
CA PRO A 187 -33.04 15.68 10.03
C PRO A 187 -34.31 14.81 10.20
N GLY A 188 -34.46 13.77 9.37
CA GLY A 188 -35.64 12.90 9.37
C GLY A 188 -35.50 11.67 10.26
N ALA A 189 -34.30 11.39 10.77
CA ALA A 189 -34.04 10.16 11.52
C ALA A 189 -33.80 10.42 13.01
N GLY A 190 -34.18 9.44 13.84
CA GLY A 190 -33.93 9.47 15.28
C GLY A 190 -32.48 9.21 15.66
N ALA A 191 -32.19 9.22 16.96
CA ALA A 191 -30.83 9.00 17.51
C ALA A 191 -30.21 7.61 17.19
N ALA A 192 -30.99 6.67 16.65
CA ALA A 192 -30.50 5.37 16.20
C ALA A 192 -29.83 5.40 14.82
N ALA A 193 -29.98 6.50 14.06
CA ALA A 193 -29.34 6.66 12.76
C ALA A 193 -27.81 6.65 12.90
N SER A 194 -27.16 5.84 12.06
CA SER A 194 -25.71 5.68 12.07
C SER A 194 -25.15 5.46 10.66
N ALA A 195 -23.87 5.81 10.50
CA ALA A 195 -23.10 5.55 9.30
C ALA A 195 -21.78 4.87 9.67
N LEU A 196 -21.52 3.72 9.07
CA LEU A 196 -20.25 3.01 9.19
C LEU A 196 -19.37 3.36 8.01
N ILE A 197 -18.27 4.06 8.29
CA ILE A 197 -17.24 4.41 7.32
C ILE A 197 -16.16 3.34 7.40
N LYS A 198 -15.83 2.74 6.27
CA LYS A 198 -14.75 1.76 6.13
C LYS A 198 -13.78 2.19 5.05
N PHE A 199 -12.49 2.11 5.33
CA PHE A 199 -11.44 2.47 4.37
C PHE A 199 -10.16 1.70 4.62
N ARG A 200 -9.33 1.62 3.58
CA ARG A 200 -8.00 1.04 3.67
C ARG A 200 -6.97 2.13 3.44
N ASP A 201 -6.08 2.29 4.40
CA ASP A 201 -4.97 3.23 4.28
C ASP A 201 -4.02 2.77 3.16
N THR A 202 -3.47 3.75 2.44
CA THR A 202 -2.58 3.51 1.29
C THR A 202 -1.37 4.42 1.33
N TRP A 203 -0.21 3.88 0.92
CA TRP A 203 1.06 4.59 0.90
C TRP A 203 1.71 4.51 -0.49
N VAL A 204 2.55 5.50 -0.78
CA VAL A 204 3.48 5.54 -1.92
C VAL A 204 4.89 5.54 -1.36
#